data_AF-A0A7X5X1S3-F1
#
_entry.id   AF-A0A7X5X1S3-F1
#
_cell.length_a   1.000
_cell.length_b   1.000
_cell.length_c   1.000
_cell.angle_alpha   90.00
_cell.angle_beta   90.00
_cell.angle_gamma   90.00
#
_symmetry.space_group_name_H-M   'P 1'
#
loop_
_entity.id
_entity.type
_entity.pdbx_description
1 polymer ?
#
loop_
_entity_poly.entity_id
_entity_poly.type
_entity_poly.pdbx_seq_one_letter_code
_entity_poly.pdbx_strand_id
1 'polypeptide(L)'
;MTDPTDPTDLIEPLEPLEPLEPTAPTAPAQPSSTPNGPSFPVLPKDVHDKLVQRLRYSVSGFVDSPRGAVEEADTLLTEVVTRLTDLLAERRATLRAAWHENDAAVSETEELRLAMRGYRNVLERLISI
;
A
#
# COMPACT_ATOMS: atom_id res chain seq x y z
N MET A 1 -46.00 -31.33 -61.64
CA MET A 1 -45.57 -29.98 -61.25
C MET A 1 -44.09 -30.08 -60.97
N THR A 2 -43.26 -29.80 -61.97
CA THR A 2 -41.82 -29.66 -61.82
C THR A 2 -41.56 -28.44 -60.96
N ASP A 3 -40.86 -28.63 -59.85
CA ASP A 3 -40.16 -27.54 -59.18
C ASP A 3 -38.66 -27.72 -59.47
N PRO A 4 -38.10 -26.98 -60.44
CA PRO A 4 -36.68 -26.70 -60.48
C PRO A 4 -36.43 -25.40 -59.70
N THR A 5 -35.37 -25.35 -58.89
CA THR A 5 -34.48 -24.19 -58.71
C THR A 5 -33.57 -24.49 -57.52
N ASP A 6 -32.41 -25.10 -57.81
CA ASP A 6 -31.18 -24.76 -57.11
C ASP A 6 -30.51 -23.65 -57.92
N PRO A 7 -30.24 -22.50 -57.30
CA PRO A 7 -29.10 -21.70 -57.63
C PRO A 7 -28.33 -21.43 -56.33
N THR A 8 -27.18 -22.08 -56.23
CA THR A 8 -25.92 -21.46 -55.81
C THR A 8 -26.09 -20.00 -55.37
N ASP A 9 -26.12 -19.75 -54.07
CA ASP A 9 -25.81 -18.44 -53.53
C ASP A 9 -24.68 -18.57 -52.53
N LEU A 10 -23.51 -18.19 -53.06
CA LEU A 10 -22.33 -17.67 -52.39
C LEU A 10 -22.03 -18.18 -50.98
N ILE A 11 -21.00 -19.03 -50.94
CA ILE A 11 -20.04 -19.06 -49.83
C ILE A 11 -19.63 -17.61 -49.56
N GLU A 12 -20.10 -17.03 -48.44
CA GLU A 12 -19.56 -15.78 -47.91
C GLU A 12 -18.04 -15.96 -47.71
N PRO A 13 -17.19 -15.08 -48.24
CA PRO A 13 -15.80 -15.08 -47.86
C PRO A 13 -15.73 -14.63 -46.40
N LEU A 14 -15.25 -15.51 -45.52
CA LEU A 14 -14.84 -15.15 -44.16
C LEU A 14 -13.88 -13.95 -44.26
N GLU A 15 -14.31 -12.79 -43.77
CA GLU A 15 -13.43 -11.64 -43.58
C GLU A 15 -12.23 -12.08 -42.71
N PRO A 16 -10.99 -11.82 -43.12
CA PRO A 16 -9.86 -12.05 -42.24
C PRO A 16 -10.01 -11.11 -41.04
N LEU A 17 -10.16 -11.67 -39.84
CA LEU A 17 -10.02 -10.92 -38.60
C LEU A 17 -8.64 -10.27 -38.60
N GLU A 18 -8.59 -8.94 -38.77
CA GLU A 18 -7.37 -8.17 -38.52
C GLU A 18 -6.92 -8.48 -37.09
N PRO A 19 -5.65 -8.91 -36.88
CA PRO A 19 -5.12 -9.02 -35.53
C PRO A 19 -5.15 -7.63 -34.92
N LEU A 20 -5.97 -7.43 -33.89
CA LEU A 20 -5.87 -6.26 -33.03
C LEU A 20 -4.43 -6.24 -32.49
N GLU A 21 -3.62 -5.34 -33.01
CA GLU A 21 -2.30 -5.05 -32.47
C GLU A 21 -2.45 -4.77 -30.98
N PRO A 22 -1.68 -5.41 -30.09
CA PRO A 22 -1.69 -5.09 -28.67
C PRO A 22 -0.99 -3.74 -28.47
N THR A 23 -1.69 -2.66 -28.77
CA THR A 23 -1.22 -1.30 -28.48
C THR A 23 -1.86 -0.84 -27.17
N ALA A 24 -1.15 -1.08 -26.08
CA ALA A 24 -0.94 -0.03 -25.08
C ALA A 24 0.32 -0.38 -24.28
N PRO A 25 1.28 0.55 -24.16
CA PRO A 25 2.42 0.35 -23.28
C PRO A 25 1.89 0.20 -21.86
N THR A 26 2.32 -0.87 -21.19
CA THR A 26 2.35 -0.95 -19.74
C THR A 26 3.09 0.29 -19.24
N ALA A 27 2.35 1.35 -18.92
CA ALA A 27 2.82 2.34 -17.98
C ALA A 27 3.24 1.55 -16.74
N PRO A 28 4.42 1.81 -16.14
CA PRO A 28 4.74 1.20 -14.86
C PRO A 28 3.60 1.60 -13.93
N ALA A 29 2.79 0.61 -13.53
CA ALA A 29 1.84 0.78 -12.45
C ALA A 29 2.65 1.34 -11.29
N GLN A 30 2.48 2.64 -11.05
CA GLN A 30 2.90 3.28 -9.81
C GLN A 30 2.44 2.35 -8.70
N PRO A 31 3.27 2.03 -7.69
CA PRO A 31 2.85 1.14 -6.62
C PRO A 31 1.56 1.72 -6.05
N SER A 32 0.45 1.11 -6.42
CA SER A 32 -0.85 1.44 -5.89
C SER A 32 -0.66 1.28 -4.40
N SER A 33 -0.82 2.37 -3.68
CA SER A 33 -0.93 2.41 -2.23
C SER A 33 -2.23 1.69 -1.86
N THR A 34 -2.36 0.42 -2.22
CA THR A 34 -3.41 -0.45 -1.71
C THR A 34 -3.23 -0.37 -0.20
N PRO A 35 -4.27 0.00 0.55
CA PRO A 35 -4.18 -0.03 2.01
C PRO A 35 -3.82 -1.42 2.54
N ASN A 36 -3.82 -2.46 1.69
CA ASN A 36 -3.46 -3.84 1.99
C ASN A 36 -2.17 -4.34 1.29
N GLY A 37 -1.39 -3.42 0.72
CA GLY A 37 -0.11 -3.68 0.05
C GLY A 37 1.02 -4.05 1.02
N PRO A 38 2.21 -4.41 0.49
CA PRO A 38 3.31 -4.97 1.29
C PRO A 38 3.62 -4.08 2.48
N SER A 39 3.93 -4.75 3.60
CA SER A 39 4.14 -4.16 4.93
C SER A 39 4.98 -2.89 4.85
N PHE A 40 4.29 -1.74 4.98
CA PHE A 40 4.91 -0.43 5.01
C PHE A 40 5.94 -0.42 6.14
N PRO A 41 7.16 0.10 5.93
CA PRO A 41 8.06 0.30 7.04
C PRO A 41 7.45 1.39 7.94
N VAL A 42 7.40 1.12 9.25
CA VAL A 42 6.84 2.00 10.28
C VAL A 42 7.48 3.40 10.24
N LEU A 43 8.70 3.52 9.71
CA LEU A 43 9.39 4.76 9.38
C LEU A 43 10.01 4.64 7.97
N PRO A 44 10.04 5.73 7.17
CA PRO A 44 10.82 5.76 5.94
C PRO A 44 12.30 5.38 6.19
N LYS A 45 12.92 4.64 5.24
CA LYS A 45 14.30 4.14 5.39
C LYS A 45 15.31 5.25 5.68
N ASP A 46 15.18 6.39 5.01
CA ASP A 46 16.06 7.54 5.20
C ASP A 46 15.91 8.16 6.60
N VAL A 47 14.71 8.15 7.17
CA VAL A 47 14.45 8.60 8.54
C VAL A 47 15.04 7.60 9.52
N HIS A 48 14.83 6.30 9.31
CA HIS A 48 15.43 5.25 10.12
C HIS A 48 16.96 5.38 10.18
N ASP A 49 17.64 5.52 9.03
CA ASP A 49 19.10 5.58 8.99
C ASP A 49 19.66 6.82 9.70
N LYS A 50 18.95 7.96 9.59
CA LYS A 50 19.29 9.18 10.35
C LYS A 50 19.14 8.97 11.85
N LEU A 51 18.06 8.33 12.31
CA LEU A 51 17.83 8.04 13.72
C LEU A 51 18.89 7.09 14.28
N VAL A 52 19.23 6.03 13.54
CA VAL A 52 20.30 5.09 13.91
C VAL A 52 21.66 5.79 13.97
N GLN A 53 21.93 6.72 13.05
CA GLN A 53 23.16 7.51 13.07
C GLN A 53 23.22 8.43 14.30
N ARG A 54 22.14 9.13 14.63
CA ARG A 54 22.06 10.00 15.83
C ARG A 54 22.21 9.19 17.12
N LEU A 55 21.53 8.05 17.23
CA LEU A 55 21.67 7.18 18.40
C LEU A 55 23.11 6.72 18.60
N ARG A 56 23.79 6.31 17.52
CA ARG A 56 25.21 5.92 17.56
C ARG A 56 26.09 7.07 18.06
N TYR A 57 25.82 8.30 17.62
CA TYR A 57 26.53 9.48 18.09
C TYR A 57 26.34 9.69 19.60
N SER A 58 25.09 9.65 20.10
CA SER A 58 24.79 9.79 21.53
C SER A 58 25.49 8.72 22.38
N VAL A 59 25.42 7.45 21.96
CA VAL A 59 26.07 6.34 22.65
C VAL A 59 27.59 6.51 22.67
N SER A 60 28.19 6.95 21.55
CA SER A 60 29.64 7.19 21.50
C SER A 60 30.09 8.33 22.41
N GLY A 61 29.27 9.39 22.54
CA GLY A 61 29.55 10.53 23.41
C GLY A 61 29.35 10.27 24.90
N PHE A 62 28.79 9.11 25.28
CA PHE A 62 28.55 8.75 26.69
C PHE A 62 29.83 8.67 27.51
N VAL A 63 30.93 8.25 26.90
CA VAL A 63 32.24 8.14 27.57
C VAL A 63 32.76 9.53 27.99
N ASP A 64 32.49 10.56 27.20
CA ASP A 64 32.96 11.93 27.44
C ASP A 64 31.96 12.76 28.26
N SER A 65 30.67 12.61 28.00
CA SER A 65 29.60 13.35 28.66
C SER A 65 28.39 12.45 28.91
N PRO A 66 28.36 11.68 30.02
CA PRO A 66 27.32 10.70 30.26
C PRO A 66 25.93 11.32 30.41
N ARG A 67 25.82 12.50 31.04
CA ARG A 67 24.54 13.21 31.16
C ARG A 67 24.05 13.73 29.82
N GLY A 68 24.90 14.42 29.05
CA GLY A 68 24.52 14.98 27.75
C GLY A 68 24.16 13.88 26.73
N ALA A 69 24.87 12.75 26.75
CA ALA A 69 24.56 11.60 25.90
C ALA A 69 23.16 11.03 26.18
N VAL A 70 22.78 10.92 27.46
CA VAL A 70 21.44 10.44 27.85
C VAL A 70 20.36 11.46 27.49
N GLU A 71 20.60 12.76 27.70
CA GLU A 71 19.67 13.83 27.31
C GLU A 71 19.42 13.86 25.79
N GLU A 72 20.46 13.68 24.98
CA GLU A 72 20.30 13.59 23.52
C GLU A 72 19.54 12.31 23.12
N ALA A 73 19.81 11.17 23.78
CA ALA A 73 19.09 9.93 23.52
C ALA A 73 17.59 10.04 23.88
N ASP A 74 17.27 10.73 24.98
CA ASP A 74 15.90 11.00 25.41
C ASP A 74 15.17 11.93 24.42
N THR A 75 15.85 12.99 23.96
CA THR A 75 15.33 13.88 22.92
C THR A 75 15.05 13.12 21.63
N LEU A 76 15.99 12.27 21.20
CA LEU A 76 15.83 11.41 20.03
C LEU A 76 14.63 10.48 20.18
N LEU A 77 14.45 9.85 21.35
CA LEU A 77 13.31 8.97 21.62
C LEU A 77 11.98 9.73 21.51
N THR A 78 11.90 10.93 22.08
CA THR A 78 10.71 11.79 22.01
C THR A 78 10.35 12.14 20.57
N GLU A 79 11.34 12.50 19.75
CA GLU A 79 11.14 12.74 18.31
C GLU A 79 10.60 11.51 17.58
N VAL A 80 11.12 10.32 17.87
CA VAL A 80 10.67 9.06 17.25
C VAL A 80 9.24 8.73 17.64
N VAL A 81 8.91 8.83 18.93
CA VAL A 81 7.56 8.58 19.44
C VAL A 81 6.54 9.53 18.80
N THR A 82 6.90 10.80 18.64
CA THR A 82 6.04 11.81 18.02
C THR A 82 5.76 11.44 16.56
N ARG A 83 6.80 11.18 15.77
CA ARG A 83 6.66 10.78 14.36
C ARG A 83 5.87 9.49 14.20
N LEU A 84 6.10 8.50 15.06
CA LEU A 84 5.36 7.25 15.05
C LEU A 84 3.87 7.49 15.31
N THR A 85 3.55 8.35 16.28
CA THR A 85 2.17 8.70 16.62
C THR A 85 1.47 9.37 15.44
N ASP A 86 2.14 10.29 14.76
CA ASP A 86 1.61 10.98 13.57
C ASP A 86 1.33 10.01 12.42
N LEU A 87 2.29 9.13 12.11
CA LEU A 87 2.14 8.10 11.07
C LEU A 87 1.00 7.13 11.38
N LEU A 88 0.87 6.72 12.65
CA LEU A 88 -0.24 5.87 13.08
C LEU A 88 -1.58 6.60 13.00
N ALA A 89 -1.62 7.89 13.33
CA ALA A 89 -2.83 8.70 13.23
C ALA A 89 -3.31 8.82 11.78
N GLU A 90 -2.39 9.10 10.84
CA GLU A 90 -2.66 9.13 9.40
C GLU A 90 -3.17 7.77 8.91
N ARG A 91 -2.46 6.68 9.27
CA ARG A 91 -2.86 5.33 8.87
C ARG A 91 -4.24 4.94 9.39
N ARG A 92 -4.55 5.30 10.64
CA ARG A 92 -5.87 5.07 11.25
C ARG A 92 -6.95 5.87 10.53
N ALA A 93 -6.66 7.10 10.09
CA ALA A 93 -7.60 7.92 9.32
C ALA A 93 -7.90 7.27 7.96
N THR A 94 -6.88 6.80 7.24
CA THR A 94 -7.06 6.08 5.97
C THR A 94 -7.90 4.81 6.13
N LEU A 95 -7.60 4.00 7.17
CA LEU A 95 -8.36 2.79 7.46
C LEU A 95 -9.82 3.12 7.81
N ARG A 96 -10.06 4.21 8.55
CA ARG A 96 -11.41 4.64 8.91
C ARG A 96 -12.21 5.12 7.71
N ALA A 97 -11.59 5.91 6.83
CA ALA A 97 -12.23 6.38 5.59
C ALA A 97 -12.67 5.20 4.71
N ALA A 98 -11.84 4.16 4.62
CA ALA A 98 -12.08 3.00 3.76
C ALA A 98 -13.33 2.16 4.08
N TRP A 99 -13.91 2.27 5.28
CA TRP A 99 -15.16 1.56 5.63
C TRP A 99 -16.30 2.50 6.05
N HIS A 100 -16.04 3.79 6.28
CA HIS A 100 -17.08 4.72 6.72
C HIS A 100 -17.86 5.36 5.55
N GLU A 101 -17.33 5.33 4.33
CA GLU A 101 -17.91 6.01 3.16
C GLU A 101 -18.77 5.09 2.27
N ASN A 102 -18.89 3.78 2.57
CA ASN A 102 -19.55 2.82 1.70
C ASN A 102 -20.90 2.32 2.24
N ASP A 103 -21.99 2.86 1.69
CA ASP A 103 -23.40 2.63 2.08
C ASP A 103 -24.05 1.44 1.31
N ALA A 104 -23.25 0.67 0.57
CA ALA A 104 -23.72 -0.50 -0.19
C ALA A 104 -23.52 -1.80 0.59
N ALA A 105 -24.58 -2.30 1.24
CA ALA A 105 -24.59 -3.41 2.21
C ALA A 105 -23.86 -4.73 1.80
N VAL A 106 -23.62 -4.98 0.52
CA VAL A 106 -22.86 -6.18 0.07
C VAL A 106 -21.36 -5.90 -0.07
N SER A 107 -20.96 -4.71 -0.56
CA SER A 107 -19.56 -4.25 -0.53
C SER A 107 -19.08 -3.95 0.89
N GLU A 108 -19.99 -3.50 1.75
CA GLU A 108 -19.71 -3.16 3.15
C GLU A 108 -19.07 -4.33 3.92
N THR A 109 -19.55 -5.56 3.75
CA THR A 109 -18.98 -6.71 4.48
C THR A 109 -17.58 -7.11 4.05
N GLU A 110 -17.25 -7.01 2.75
CA GLU A 110 -15.90 -7.32 2.27
C GLU A 110 -14.91 -6.20 2.61
N GLU A 111 -15.35 -4.95 2.55
CA GLU A 111 -14.56 -3.79 2.96
C GLU A 111 -14.29 -3.77 4.46
N LEU A 112 -15.26 -4.18 5.28
CA LEU A 112 -15.05 -4.36 6.71
C LEU A 112 -14.03 -5.47 7.02
N ARG A 113 -14.07 -6.60 6.29
CA ARG A 113 -13.03 -7.65 6.44
C ARG A 113 -11.64 -7.10 6.09
N LEU A 114 -11.57 -6.31 5.03
CA LEU A 114 -10.34 -5.70 4.56
C LEU A 114 -9.79 -4.66 5.55
N ALA A 115 -10.66 -3.79 6.07
CA ALA A 115 -10.33 -2.83 7.12
C ALA A 115 -9.83 -3.54 8.39
N MET A 116 -10.51 -4.60 8.84
CA MET A 116 -10.09 -5.41 9.99
C MET A 116 -8.72 -6.08 9.78
N ARG A 117 -8.42 -6.54 8.57
CA ARG A 117 -7.08 -7.03 8.20
C ARG A 117 -6.04 -5.91 8.30
N GLY A 118 -6.38 -4.70 7.86
CA GLY A 118 -5.55 -3.50 8.02
C GLY A 118 -5.24 -3.18 9.48
N TYR A 119 -6.26 -3.16 10.35
CA TYR A 119 -6.09 -2.94 11.79
C TYR A 119 -5.23 -4.03 12.44
N ARG A 120 -5.49 -5.31 12.16
CA ARG A 120 -4.71 -6.43 12.71
C ARG A 120 -3.23 -6.32 12.37
N ASN A 121 -2.89 -6.08 11.11
CA ASN A 121 -1.49 -5.94 10.68
C ASN A 121 -0.76 -4.82 11.43
N VAL A 122 -1.43 -3.67 11.65
CA VAL A 122 -0.84 -2.54 12.39
C VAL A 122 -0.62 -2.91 13.86
N LEU A 123 -1.63 -3.53 14.50
CA LEU A 123 -1.56 -3.93 15.91
C LEU A 123 -0.52 -5.02 16.17
N GLU A 124 -0.50 -6.09 15.36
CA GLU A 124 0.49 -7.16 15.46
C GLU A 124 1.91 -6.60 15.33
N ARG A 125 2.12 -5.63 14.44
CA ARG A 125 3.43 -5.00 14.27
C ARG A 125 3.83 -4.13 15.45
N LEU A 126 2.90 -3.43 16.09
CA LEU A 126 3.16 -2.63 17.29
C LEU A 126 3.46 -3.49 18.52
N ILE A 127 2.79 -4.64 18.63
CA ILE A 127 2.95 -5.57 19.76
C ILE A 127 4.23 -6.42 19.62
N SER A 128 4.69 -6.67 18.39
CA SER A 128 5.88 -7.49 18.12
C SER A 128 7.22 -6.73 18.25
N ILE A 129 7.22 -5.50 18.80
CA ILE A 129 8.41 -4.66 19.01
C ILE A 129 9.04 -4.98 20.36
#